data_AF-A0A939NQJ6-F1
#
_entry.id   AF-A0A939NQJ6-F1
#
_cell.length_a   1.000
_cell.length_b   1.000
_cell.length_c   1.000
_cell.angle_alpha   90.00
_cell.angle_beta   90.00
_cell.angle_gamma   90.00
#
_symmetry.space_group_name_H-M   'P 1'
#
loop_
_entity.id
_entity.type
_entity.pdbx_description
1 polymer ?
#
loop_
_entity_poly.entity_id
_entity_poly.type
_entity_poly.pdbx_seq_one_letter_code
_entity_poly.pdbx_strand_id
1 'polypeptide(L)'
;MSYQFGTNWSGFSQFAGSITGPLLLYEVLTAFFLEAGFLGVMLFGWNKVPPALHFYHPWWRGTLVSTFWILASNSWMQTPQGFIIENGHLIPGLAGDYL
;
A
#
# COMPACT_ATOMS: atom_id res chain seq x y z
N MET A 1 4.21 10.96 4.82
CA MET A 1 4.47 11.01 3.36
C MET A 1 3.20 10.93 2.54
N SER A 2 2.26 10.03 2.84
CA SER A 2 1.00 9.83 2.08
C SER A 2 0.23 11.11 1.72
N TYR A 3 0.00 12.01 2.69
CA TYR A 3 -0.76 13.25 2.44
C TYR A 3 -0.09 14.21 1.44
N GLN A 4 1.23 14.12 1.24
CA GLN A 4 1.93 14.98 0.29
C GLN A 4 1.56 14.66 -1.17
N PHE A 5 1.16 13.43 -1.48
CA PHE A 5 0.64 13.08 -2.80
C PHE A 5 -0.60 13.91 -3.16
N GLY A 6 -1.49 14.13 -2.19
CA GLY A 6 -2.70 14.95 -2.39
C GLY A 6 -2.43 16.45 -2.40
N THR A 7 -1.60 16.96 -1.48
CA THR A 7 -1.41 18.42 -1.31
C THR A 7 -0.38 19.03 -2.27
N ASN A 8 0.73 18.33 -2.53
CA ASN A 8 1.83 18.84 -3.35
C ASN A 8 1.83 18.28 -4.78
N TRP A 9 1.17 17.14 -5.00
CA TRP A 9 1.15 16.42 -6.28
C TRP A 9 -0.27 16.11 -6.75
N SER A 10 -1.16 17.10 -6.64
CA SER A 10 -2.58 16.94 -6.97
C SER A 10 -2.83 16.49 -8.42
N GLY A 11 -2.06 17.00 -9.38
CA GLY A 11 -2.14 16.57 -10.79
C GLY A 11 -1.75 15.11 -11.00
N PHE A 12 -0.71 14.64 -10.31
CA PHE A 12 -0.34 13.21 -10.31
C PHE A 12 -1.42 12.35 -9.66
N SER A 13 -2.00 12.81 -8.55
CA SER A 13 -3.07 12.10 -7.86
C SER A 13 -4.34 11.99 -8.70
N GLN A 14 -4.67 13.01 -9.49
CA GLN A 14 -5.77 12.92 -10.46
C GLN A 14 -5.40 11.96 -11.60
N PHE A 15 -4.22 12.10 -12.19
CA PHE A 15 -3.80 11.32 -13.36
C PHE A 15 -3.63 9.81 -13.07
N ALA A 16 -2.90 9.46 -12.01
CA ALA A 16 -2.46 8.08 -11.71
C ALA A 16 -3.09 7.50 -10.44
N GLY A 17 -4.03 8.21 -9.80
CA GLY A 17 -4.65 7.79 -8.55
C GLY A 17 -5.46 6.50 -8.64
N SER A 18 -6.03 6.21 -9.80
CA SER A 18 -6.78 4.96 -10.08
C SER A 18 -5.92 3.69 -9.97
N ILE A 19 -4.61 3.79 -10.18
CA ILE A 19 -3.67 2.65 -10.15
C ILE A 19 -2.85 2.66 -8.85
N THR A 20 -2.26 3.81 -8.52
CA THR A 20 -1.42 3.94 -7.33
C THR A 20 -2.22 3.99 -6.03
N GLY A 21 -3.45 4.52 -6.06
CA GLY A 21 -4.32 4.63 -4.90
C GLY A 21 -4.67 3.28 -4.29
N PRO A 22 -5.18 2.30 -5.06
CA PRO A 22 -5.42 0.95 -4.56
C PRO A 22 -4.17 0.28 -3.98
N LEU A 23 -2.99 0.43 -4.61
CA LEU A 23 -1.74 -0.15 -4.10
C LEU A 23 -1.35 0.40 -2.73
N LEU A 24 -1.49 1.72 -2.52
CA LEU A 24 -1.25 2.36 -1.22
C LEU A 24 -2.35 2.01 -0.20
N LEU A 25 -3.60 1.84 -0.63
CA LEU A 25 -4.68 1.39 0.25
C LEU A 25 -4.42 -0.04 0.75
N TYR A 26 -3.94 -0.94 -0.12
CA TYR A 26 -3.58 -2.30 0.27
C TYR A 26 -2.44 -2.34 1.29
N GLU A 27 -1.44 -1.46 1.16
CA GLU A 27 -0.39 -1.31 2.17
C GLU A 27 -0.97 -1.00 3.55
N VAL A 28 -1.90 -0.04 3.61
CA VAL A 28 -2.55 0.33 4.87
C VAL A 28 -3.37 -0.83 5.44
N LEU A 29 -4.24 -1.43 4.63
CA LEU A 29 -5.17 -2.48 5.07
C LEU A 29 -4.46 -3.77 5.50
N THR A 30 -3.39 -4.15 4.83
CA THR A 30 -2.75 -5.46 5.03
C THR A 30 -1.53 -5.43 5.95
N ALA A 31 -0.71 -4.38 5.88
CA ALA A 31 0.53 -4.29 6.63
C ALA A 31 0.43 -3.33 7.82
N PHE A 32 -0.02 -2.09 7.58
CA PHE A 32 -0.07 -1.08 8.64
C PHE A 32 -1.02 -1.47 9.77
N PHE A 33 -2.24 -1.93 9.46
CA PHE A 33 -3.17 -2.40 10.49
C PHE A 33 -2.66 -3.64 11.24
N LEU A 34 -1.96 -4.54 10.57
CA LEU A 34 -1.36 -5.72 11.19
C LEU A 34 -0.25 -5.32 12.17
N GLU A 35 0.67 -4.45 11.75
CA GLU A 35 1.74 -3.95 12.60
C GLU A 35 1.24 -3.09 13.76
N ALA A 36 0.28 -2.18 13.51
CA ALA A 36 -0.34 -1.35 14.53
C ALA A 36 -1.11 -2.19 15.57
N GLY A 37 -1.82 -3.23 15.12
CA GLY A 37 -2.48 -4.18 16.01
C GLY A 37 -1.48 -4.92 16.90
N PHE A 38 -0.40 -5.43 16.33
CA PHE A 38 0.66 -6.11 17.10
C PHE A 38 1.41 -5.18 18.06
N LEU A 39 1.70 -3.93 17.66
CA LEU A 39 2.27 -2.92 18.54
C LEU A 39 1.34 -2.63 19.73
N GLY A 40 0.02 -2.55 19.50
CA GLY A 40 -0.96 -2.42 20.59
C GLY A 40 -0.91 -3.59 21.57
N VAL A 41 -0.75 -4.82 21.07
CA VAL A 41 -0.58 -6.02 21.90
C VAL A 41 0.72 -5.96 22.71
N MET A 42 1.82 -5.48 22.14
CA MET A 42 3.07 -5.33 22.88
C MET A 42 3.00 -4.26 23.96
N LEU A 43 2.36 -3.12 23.67
CA LEU A 43 2.23 -2.00 24.60
C LEU A 43 1.34 -2.34 25.80
N PHE A 44 0.24 -3.07 25.58
CA PHE A 44 -0.80 -3.27 26.61
C PHE A 44 -1.02 -4.73 27.03
N GLY A 45 -0.36 -5.69 26.37
CA GLY A 45 -0.61 -7.13 26.54
C GLY A 45 0.32 -7.84 27.51
N TRP A 46 1.28 -7.17 28.16
CA TRP A 46 2.34 -7.81 28.97
C TRP A 46 1.84 -8.84 30.00
N ASN A 47 0.71 -8.55 30.68
CA ASN A 47 0.08 -9.44 31.65
C ASN A 47 -1.17 -10.17 31.11
N LYS A 48 -1.52 -9.98 29.84
CA LYS A 48 -2.77 -10.48 29.22
C LYS A 48 -2.54 -11.50 28.10
N VAL A 49 -1.33 -11.57 27.55
CA VAL A 49 -0.96 -12.52 26.49
C VAL A 49 0.34 -13.27 26.82
N PRO A 50 0.45 -14.54 26.41
CA PRO A 50 1.64 -15.36 26.64
C PRO A 50 2.93 -14.71 26.09
N PRO A 51 4.08 -14.88 26.75
CA PRO A 51 5.37 -14.34 26.31
C PRO A 51 5.74 -14.71 24.87
N ALA A 52 5.34 -15.89 24.40
CA ALA A 52 5.56 -16.32 23.04
C ALA A 52 4.94 -15.36 22.02
N LEU A 53 3.70 -14.91 22.25
CA LEU A 53 2.94 -13.99 21.37
C LEU A 53 3.53 -12.59 21.26
N HIS A 54 4.38 -12.19 22.22
CA HIS A 54 5.19 -10.99 22.08
C HIS A 54 6.32 -11.23 21.06
N PHE A 55 7.08 -12.31 21.17
CA PHE A 55 8.13 -12.66 20.20
C PHE A 55 7.63 -13.37 18.93
N TYR A 56 6.37 -13.13 18.55
CA TYR A 56 5.79 -13.80 17.40
C TYR A 56 6.38 -13.24 16.09
N HIS A 57 6.55 -14.14 15.12
CA HIS A 57 7.05 -13.85 13.77
C HIS A 57 6.21 -12.88 12.86
N PRO A 58 4.98 -12.43 13.17
CA PRO A 58 4.20 -11.53 12.32
C PRO A 58 4.86 -10.17 12.04
N TRP A 59 5.79 -9.72 12.88
CA TRP A 59 6.45 -8.43 12.74
C TRP A 59 7.21 -8.29 11.41
N TRP A 60 8.14 -9.19 11.12
CA TRP A 60 8.86 -9.12 9.84
C TRP A 60 7.95 -9.40 8.64
N ARG A 61 6.85 -10.14 8.82
CA ARG A 61 5.85 -10.34 7.76
C ARG A 61 5.09 -9.06 7.43
N GLY A 62 4.69 -8.29 8.42
CA GLY A 62 4.09 -6.97 8.21
C GLY A 62 5.01 -6.07 7.40
N THR A 63 6.29 -6.04 7.77
CA THR A 63 7.27 -5.15 7.12
C THR A 63 7.56 -5.59 5.69
N LEU A 64 7.65 -6.91 5.43
CA LEU A 64 7.80 -7.43 4.06
C LEU A 64 6.57 -7.12 3.19
N VAL A 65 5.36 -7.25 3.73
CA VAL A 65 4.12 -6.93 3.00
C VAL A 65 4.01 -5.43 2.72
N SER A 66 4.34 -4.55 3.69
CA SER A 66 4.40 -3.10 3.45
C SER A 66 5.43 -2.77 2.37
N THR A 67 6.64 -3.32 2.48
CA THR A 67 7.72 -3.12 1.51
C THR A 67 7.29 -3.55 0.12
N PHE A 68 6.61 -4.69 0.00
CA PHE A 68 6.08 -5.18 -1.28
C PHE A 68 5.13 -4.18 -1.93
N TRP A 69 4.13 -3.66 -1.21
CA TRP A 69 3.15 -2.72 -1.77
C TRP A 69 3.75 -1.36 -2.14
N ILE A 70 4.63 -0.82 -1.28
CA ILE A 70 5.32 0.45 -1.56
C ILE A 70 6.23 0.32 -2.78
N LEU A 71 7.01 -0.77 -2.87
CA LEU A 71 7.87 -1.01 -4.02
C LEU A 71 7.08 -1.33 -5.28
N ALA A 72 5.95 -2.03 -5.20
CA ALA A 72 5.08 -2.26 -6.35
C ALA A 72 4.56 -0.93 -6.92
N SER A 73 4.13 -0.01 -6.06
CA SER A 73 3.73 1.35 -6.46
C SER A 73 4.87 2.13 -7.12
N ASN A 74 6.07 2.11 -6.52
CA ASN A 74 7.25 2.79 -7.09
C ASN A 74 7.70 2.16 -8.42
N SER A 75 7.71 0.82 -8.50
CA SER A 75 8.09 0.08 -9.71
C SER A 75 7.15 0.39 -10.87
N TRP A 76 5.85 0.50 -10.60
CA TRP A 76 4.88 0.90 -11.61
C TRP A 76 5.12 2.34 -12.10
N MET A 77 5.50 3.27 -11.21
CA MET A 77 5.86 4.64 -11.62
C MET A 77 7.10 4.69 -12.53
N GLN A 78 8.05 3.75 -12.37
CA GLN A 78 9.24 3.67 -13.23
C GLN A 78 8.96 2.96 -14.56
N THR A 79 8.12 1.94 -14.55
CA THR A 79 7.76 1.14 -15.73
C THR A 79 6.25 1.01 -15.85
N PRO A 80 5.56 2.06 -16.32
CA PRO A 80 4.10 2.07 -16.37
C PRO A 80 3.59 1.06 -17.39
N GLN A 81 2.79 0.09 -16.94
CA GLN A 81 2.12 -0.91 -17.80
C GLN A 81 0.72 -1.25 -17.24
N GLY A 82 -0.10 -1.91 -18.07
CA GLY A 82 -1.43 -2.39 -17.65
C GLY A 82 -2.45 -1.29 -17.43
N PHE A 83 -2.35 -0.18 -18.19
CA PHE A 83 -3.30 0.92 -18.14
C PHE A 83 -3.66 1.44 -19.53
N ILE A 84 -4.81 2.10 -19.61
CA ILE A 84 -5.29 2.87 -20.76
C ILE A 84 -5.44 4.32 -20.32
N ILE A 85 -5.23 5.26 -21.25
CA ILE A 85 -5.45 6.69 -21.01
C ILE A 85 -6.82 7.05 -21.58
N GLU A 86 -7.80 7.31 -20.72
CA GLU A 86 -9.10 7.85 -21.11
C GLU A 86 -9.30 9.22 -20.47
N ASN A 87 -9.72 10.21 -21.26
CA ASN A 87 -10.06 11.55 -20.78
C ASN A 87 -8.95 12.18 -19.91
N GLY A 88 -7.68 11.92 -20.23
CA GLY A 88 -6.53 12.43 -19.48
C GLY A 88 -6.35 11.77 -18.10
N HIS A 89 -6.93 10.61 -17.86
CA HIS A 89 -6.75 9.81 -16.64
C HIS A 89 -6.27 8.41 -17.00
N LEU A 90 -5.45 7.83 -16.13
CA LEU A 90 -5.09 6.43 -16.24
C LEU A 90 -6.23 5.58 -15.70
N ILE A 91 -6.52 4.47 -16.37
CA ILE A 91 -7.44 3.45 -15.88
C ILE A 91 -6.83 2.07 -16.10
N PRO A 92 -7.01 1.13 -15.16
CA PRO A 92 -6.54 -0.25 -15.36
C PRO A 92 -7.17 -0.87 -16.61
N GLY A 93 -6.35 -1.39 -17.52
CA GLY A 93 -6.80 -1.97 -18.78
C GLY A 93 -5.63 -2.50 -19.61
N LEU A 94 -5.89 -3.47 -20.49
CA LEU A 94 -4.85 -4.00 -21.37
C LEU A 94 -4.92 -3.28 -22.72
N ALA A 95 -3.77 -3.14 -23.39
CA ALA A 95 -3.62 -2.44 -24.67
C ALA A 95 -4.28 -3.18 -25.87
N GLY A 96 -5.42 -3.84 -25.66
CA GLY A 96 -6.20 -4.57 -26.65
C GLY A 96 -7.72 -4.45 -26.49
N ASP A 97 -8.23 -3.71 -25.48
CA ASP A 97 -9.68 -3.61 -25.18
C ASP A 97 -10.43 -2.61 -26.08
N TYR A 98 -9.81 -2.17 -27.17
CA TYR A 98 -10.34 -1.23 -28.18
C TYR A 98 -10.41 -1.83 -29.61
N LEU A 99 -10.44 -3.16 -29.72
CA LEU A 99 -10.96 -3.90 -30.88
C LEU A 99 -12.33 -4.50 -30.52
#